data_AF-A0A345SWP8-F1
#
_entry.id   AF-A0A345SWP8-F1
#
_cell.length_a   1.000
_cell.length_b   1.000
_cell.length_c   1.000
_cell.angle_alpha   90.00
_cell.angle_beta   90.00
_cell.angle_gamma   90.00
#
_symmetry.space_group_name_H-M   'P 1'
#
loop_
_entity.id
_entity.type
_entity.pdbx_description
1 polymer ?
#
loop_
_entity_poly.entity_id
_entity_poly.type
_entity_poly.pdbx_seq_one_letter_code
_entity_poly.pdbx_strand_id
1 'polypeptide(L)'
;MFAALVAACSVGVGQASAAGSAPESSHLLGTFSLDSDGTVTPMSASGCTGNRGAPDGSGSVCFYVYGTKLHVDSVKVEKLSQYDWTDYAEVSIGDTWGLMGATRSGSRGQTVTESSAVGLSFANNTKACGWWHKFPGLKGCITIHS
;
A
#
# COMPACT_ATOMS: atom_id res chain seq x y z
N MET A 1 -29.98 -40.85 19.84
CA MET A 1 -28.97 -41.53 20.69
C MET A 1 -27.63 -41.27 20.01
N PHE A 2 -26.62 -40.57 20.54
CA PHE A 2 -26.32 -40.01 21.85
C PHE A 2 -25.59 -38.66 21.66
N ALA A 3 -25.70 -37.80 22.67
CA ALA A 3 -25.09 -36.46 22.75
C ALA A 3 -23.60 -36.51 23.18
N ALA A 4 -23.04 -35.30 23.34
CA ALA A 4 -21.96 -34.88 24.27
C ALA A 4 -20.55 -34.75 23.67
N LEU A 5 -19.66 -33.81 24.06
CA LEU A 5 -19.70 -32.60 24.90
C LEU A 5 -18.25 -32.02 24.91
N VAL A 6 -18.14 -30.68 24.82
CA VAL A 6 -17.18 -29.71 25.41
C VAL A 6 -15.74 -30.13 25.75
N ALA A 7 -14.77 -29.27 25.37
CA ALA A 7 -13.70 -28.82 26.28
C ALA A 7 -13.14 -27.45 25.87
N ALA A 8 -13.44 -26.43 26.68
CA ALA A 8 -12.71 -25.17 26.72
C ALA A 8 -11.43 -25.35 27.55
N CYS A 9 -10.35 -24.66 27.18
CA CYS A 9 -9.21 -24.46 28.06
C CYS A 9 -8.80 -22.98 28.03
N SER A 10 -9.08 -22.31 29.14
CA SER A 10 -8.68 -20.96 29.49
C SER A 10 -7.47 -20.99 30.43
N VAL A 11 -6.49 -20.12 30.20
CA VAL A 11 -5.45 -19.67 31.15
C VAL A 11 -5.30 -18.17 30.85
N GLY A 12 -5.65 -17.21 31.73
CA GLY A 12 -4.96 -16.85 32.97
C GLY A 12 -3.59 -16.23 32.62
N VAL A 13 -3.10 -15.08 33.08
CA VAL A 13 -3.30 -14.23 34.28
C VAL A 13 -2.57 -12.90 33.98
N GLY A 14 -2.99 -11.75 34.55
CA GLY A 14 -2.10 -10.57 34.63
C GLY A 14 -2.80 -9.24 34.86
N GLN A 15 -2.95 -8.86 36.13
CA GLN A 15 -3.60 -7.64 36.64
C GLN A 15 -2.54 -6.57 37.03
N ALA A 16 -2.99 -5.31 37.07
CA ALA A 16 -2.53 -4.19 37.91
C ALA A 16 -1.55 -3.13 37.33
N SER A 17 -2.16 -1.98 36.96
CA SER A 17 -1.94 -0.59 37.43
C SER A 17 -0.54 -0.06 37.77
N ALA A 18 -0.16 1.06 37.14
CA ALA A 18 0.20 2.33 37.80
C ALA A 18 0.45 3.45 36.77
N ALA A 19 0.14 4.68 37.15
CA ALA A 19 0.34 5.91 36.38
C ALA A 19 1.84 6.24 36.19
N GLY A 20 2.17 6.83 35.04
CA GLY A 20 3.49 7.36 34.75
C GLY A 20 3.46 8.24 33.50
N SER A 21 3.92 9.47 33.66
CA SER A 21 3.86 10.59 32.72
C SER A 21 4.55 10.33 31.37
N ALA A 22 4.04 10.98 30.32
CA ALA A 22 4.71 11.24 29.04
C ALA A 22 6.12 11.86 29.26
N PRO A 23 7.08 11.82 28.30
CA PRO A 23 6.85 11.99 26.85
C PRO A 23 7.78 11.19 25.90
N GLU A 24 7.64 11.49 24.61
CA GLU A 24 8.60 11.32 23.49
C GLU A 24 8.45 10.09 22.58
N SER A 25 7.96 10.40 21.37
CA SER A 25 8.33 9.85 20.06
C SER A 25 9.12 8.54 20.00
N SER A 26 8.47 7.52 19.45
CA SER A 26 9.09 6.47 18.63
C SER A 26 7.99 5.97 17.70
N HIS A 27 7.94 6.43 16.44
CA HIS A 27 8.47 5.70 15.29
C HIS A 27 8.25 4.18 15.36
N LEU A 28 7.66 3.65 14.28
CA LEU A 28 7.65 2.24 13.86
C LEU A 28 6.58 1.33 14.49
N LEU A 29 5.34 1.50 14.03
CA LEU A 29 4.49 0.33 13.73
C LEU A 29 3.93 0.52 12.33
N GLY A 30 4.79 0.34 11.33
CA GLY A 30 4.35 0.12 9.97
C GLY A 30 3.58 -1.20 9.95
N THR A 31 2.28 -1.13 9.73
CA THR A 31 1.44 -2.26 9.38
C THR A 31 2.02 -2.89 8.12
N PHE A 32 2.76 -3.99 8.29
CA PHE A 32 3.15 -4.84 7.19
C PHE A 32 1.91 -5.63 6.76
N SER A 33 1.39 -5.34 5.59
CA SER A 33 0.39 -6.19 4.95
C SER A 33 1.11 -7.47 4.52
N LEU A 34 0.89 -8.54 5.28
CA LEU A 34 1.27 -9.90 4.88
C LEU A 34 0.47 -10.27 3.64
N ASP A 35 1.14 -10.39 2.49
CA ASP A 35 0.58 -11.13 1.36
C ASP A 35 0.58 -12.64 1.71
N SER A 36 -0.36 -13.40 1.16
CA SER A 36 -0.75 -14.73 1.65
C SER A 36 0.29 -15.85 1.41
N ASP A 37 1.49 -15.48 0.94
CA ASP A 37 2.64 -16.36 0.72
C ASP A 37 3.73 -16.21 1.80
N GLY A 38 3.63 -15.25 2.73
CA GLY A 38 4.60 -15.07 3.82
C GLY A 38 5.98 -14.56 3.39
N THR A 39 6.19 -14.33 2.09
CA THR A 39 7.41 -13.72 1.55
C THR A 39 7.34 -12.20 1.76
N VAL A 40 8.14 -11.67 2.70
CA VAL A 40 8.31 -10.22 2.87
C VAL A 40 9.21 -9.71 1.76
N THR A 41 8.61 -9.27 0.65
CA THR A 41 9.37 -8.56 -0.38
C THR A 41 9.74 -7.18 0.16
N PRO A 42 11.03 -6.82 0.26
CA PRO A 42 11.44 -5.51 0.74
C PRO A 42 10.89 -4.43 -0.18
N MET A 43 10.27 -3.40 0.42
CA MET A 43 9.87 -2.19 -0.30
C MET A 43 11.13 -1.46 -0.75
N SER A 44 11.31 -1.32 -2.07
CA SER A 44 12.52 -0.70 -2.64
C SER A 44 12.41 0.82 -2.69
N ALA A 45 11.22 1.35 -3.00
CA ALA A 45 10.99 2.79 -3.11
C ALA A 45 9.49 3.13 -3.11
N SER A 46 9.17 4.37 -2.73
CA SER A 46 7.82 4.91 -2.79
C SER A 46 7.80 6.37 -3.22
N GLY A 47 6.73 6.78 -3.91
CA GLY A 47 6.53 8.13 -4.40
C GLY A 47 5.06 8.51 -4.30
N CYS A 48 4.76 9.48 -3.43
CA CYS A 48 3.41 9.98 -3.22
C CYS A 48 3.24 11.38 -3.80
N THR A 49 2.04 11.67 -4.26
CA THR A 49 1.63 12.99 -4.72
C THR A 49 0.22 13.31 -4.23
N GLY A 50 -0.10 14.60 -4.21
CA GLY A 50 -1.34 15.12 -3.64
C GLY A 50 -1.27 15.25 -2.12
N ASN A 51 -2.36 15.75 -1.54
CA ASN A 51 -2.47 15.99 -0.12
C ASN A 51 -3.79 15.39 0.37
N ARG A 52 -3.74 14.66 1.48
CA ARG A 52 -4.92 14.05 2.10
C ARG A 52 -6.03 15.09 2.37
N GLY A 53 -5.67 16.34 2.65
CA GLY A 53 -6.62 17.44 2.90
C GLY A 53 -6.84 18.38 1.71
N ALA A 54 -6.51 17.99 0.48
CA ALA A 54 -6.62 18.88 -0.67
C ALA A 54 -8.06 19.42 -0.82
N PRO A 55 -8.25 20.75 -0.99
CA PRO A 55 -9.57 21.37 -0.99
C PRO A 55 -10.40 21.02 -2.23
N ASP A 56 -9.76 20.56 -3.30
CA ASP A 56 -10.41 19.97 -4.49
C ASP A 56 -10.87 18.52 -4.26
N GLY A 57 -10.62 17.97 -3.07
CA GLY A 57 -10.90 16.61 -2.63
C GLY A 57 -10.25 15.50 -3.45
N SER A 58 -9.25 15.84 -4.26
CA SER A 58 -8.46 14.91 -5.06
C SER A 58 -7.76 13.86 -4.18
N GLY A 59 -7.33 14.28 -2.99
CA GLY A 59 -6.68 13.45 -1.99
C GLY A 59 -5.23 13.15 -2.33
N SER A 60 -4.76 11.92 -2.10
CA SER A 60 -3.39 11.50 -2.35
C SER A 60 -3.30 10.20 -3.15
N VAL A 61 -2.31 10.13 -4.04
CA VAL A 61 -1.93 8.92 -4.77
C VAL A 61 -0.51 8.55 -4.41
N CYS A 62 -0.28 7.31 -3.99
CA CYS A 62 1.04 6.79 -3.66
C CYS A 62 1.38 5.61 -4.55
N PHE A 63 2.59 5.60 -5.09
CA PHE A 63 3.12 4.47 -5.85
C PHE A 63 4.26 3.83 -5.06
N TYR A 64 4.27 2.50 -5.03
CA TYR A 64 5.25 1.69 -4.31
C TYR A 64 5.80 0.63 -5.25
N VAL A 65 7.11 0.42 -5.14
CA VAL A 65 7.85 -0.64 -5.84
C VAL A 65 8.48 -1.55 -4.79
N TYR A 66 8.27 -2.84 -4.95
CA TYR A 66 8.84 -3.90 -4.13
C TYR A 66 9.80 -4.73 -4.97
N GLY A 67 10.95 -5.06 -4.40
CA GLY A 67 12.09 -5.46 -5.22
C GLY A 67 13.42 -5.37 -4.51
N THR A 68 14.48 -5.72 -5.23
CA THR A 68 15.86 -5.54 -4.80
C THR A 68 16.69 -4.90 -5.91
N LYS A 69 17.29 -3.74 -5.61
CA LYS A 69 18.10 -2.95 -6.56
C LYS A 69 17.33 -2.68 -7.87
N LEU A 70 17.80 -3.26 -8.97
CA LEU A 70 17.23 -3.15 -10.31
C LEU A 70 16.09 -4.13 -10.57
N HIS A 71 15.90 -5.14 -9.71
CA HIS A 71 14.84 -6.12 -9.85
C HIS A 71 13.57 -5.64 -9.14
N VAL A 72 12.46 -5.61 -9.87
CA VAL A 72 11.14 -5.27 -9.36
C VAL A 72 10.30 -6.55 -9.35
N ASP A 73 9.94 -6.98 -8.15
CA ASP A 73 9.08 -8.15 -7.92
C ASP A 73 7.61 -7.79 -8.13
N SER A 74 7.18 -6.66 -7.53
CA SER A 74 5.80 -6.20 -7.61
C SER A 74 5.68 -4.70 -7.43
N VAL A 75 4.52 -4.19 -7.82
CA VAL A 75 4.16 -2.78 -7.68
C VAL A 75 2.80 -2.63 -7.04
N LYS A 76 2.60 -1.48 -6.39
CA LYS A 76 1.35 -1.12 -5.74
C LYS A 76 1.07 0.36 -5.96
N VAL A 77 -0.14 0.69 -6.37
CA VAL A 77 -0.63 2.07 -6.36
C VAL A 77 -1.79 2.17 -5.37
N GLU A 78 -1.74 3.18 -4.52
CA GLU A 78 -2.75 3.47 -3.52
C GLU A 78 -3.37 4.83 -3.79
N LYS A 79 -4.65 4.95 -3.46
CA LYS A 79 -5.38 6.21 -3.53
C LYS A 79 -6.27 6.38 -2.33
N LEU A 80 -6.23 7.58 -1.79
CA LEU A 80 -7.11 8.07 -0.75
C LEU A 80 -7.76 9.35 -1.27
N SER A 81 -9.08 9.38 -1.40
CA SER A 81 -9.84 10.56 -1.87
C SER A 81 -10.77 11.09 -0.78
N GLN A 82 -11.13 12.37 -0.86
CA GLN A 82 -12.10 13.00 0.03
C GLN A 82 -13.53 13.03 -0.54
N TYR A 83 -13.75 12.39 -1.69
CA TYR A 83 -15.05 12.17 -2.30
C TYR A 83 -15.23 10.70 -2.68
N ASP A 84 -16.47 10.30 -2.95
CA ASP A 84 -16.73 9.00 -3.58
C ASP A 84 -16.27 9.04 -5.04
N TRP A 85 -15.67 7.95 -5.50
CA TRP A 85 -15.10 7.89 -6.84
C TRP A 85 -15.19 6.51 -7.46
N THR A 86 -15.04 6.50 -8.78
CA THR A 86 -14.90 5.28 -9.58
C THR A 86 -13.91 5.60 -10.69
N ASP A 87 -12.85 4.80 -10.78
CA ASP A 87 -11.66 5.10 -11.58
C ASP A 87 -10.84 3.82 -11.78
N TYR A 88 -9.84 3.84 -12.66
CA TYR A 88 -8.92 2.74 -12.85
C TYR A 88 -7.47 3.19 -12.67
N ALA A 89 -6.64 2.27 -12.19
CA ALA A 89 -5.22 2.50 -11.99
C ALA A 89 -4.46 2.26 -13.30
N GLU A 90 -3.40 3.03 -13.52
CA GLU A 90 -2.39 2.72 -14.54
C GLU A 90 -1.00 2.78 -13.91
N VAL A 91 -0.15 1.86 -14.31
CA VAL A 91 1.27 1.83 -13.95
C VAL A 91 2.10 1.69 -15.22
N SER A 92 3.22 2.41 -15.26
CA SER A 92 4.24 2.30 -16.30
C SER A 92 5.62 2.27 -15.66
N ILE A 93 6.47 1.34 -16.11
CA ILE A 93 7.86 1.19 -15.69
C ILE A 93 8.73 1.20 -16.95
N GLY A 94 9.39 2.34 -17.17
CA GLY A 94 10.06 2.64 -18.43
C GLY A 94 9.12 2.46 -19.62
N ASP A 95 9.70 2.06 -20.75
CA ASP A 95 8.97 1.73 -21.98
C ASP A 95 8.68 0.22 -22.11
N THR A 96 9.08 -0.57 -21.11
CA THR A 96 9.12 -2.04 -21.19
C THR A 96 7.89 -2.69 -20.59
N TRP A 97 7.34 -2.11 -19.52
CA TRP A 97 6.25 -2.73 -18.77
C TRP A 97 5.20 -1.69 -18.38
N GLY A 98 3.93 -2.10 -18.46
CA GLY A 98 2.82 -1.30 -17.98
C GLY A 98 1.62 -2.18 -17.66
N LEU A 99 0.73 -1.63 -16.85
CA LEU A 99 -0.51 -2.25 -16.41
C LEU A 99 -1.62 -1.20 -16.45
N MET A 100 -2.75 -1.57 -17.04
CA MET A 100 -4.02 -0.90 -16.79
C MET A 100 -4.85 -1.81 -15.88
N GLY A 101 -5.12 -1.36 -14.66
CA GLY A 101 -5.89 -2.09 -13.67
C GLY A 101 -7.39 -2.08 -13.96
N ALA A 102 -8.14 -2.84 -13.16
CA ALA A 102 -9.59 -2.83 -13.25
C ALA A 102 -10.17 -1.49 -12.76
N THR A 103 -11.39 -1.16 -13.20
CA THR A 103 -12.14 -0.06 -12.60
C THR A 103 -12.53 -0.42 -11.17
N ARG A 104 -12.17 0.44 -10.22
CA ARG A 104 -12.48 0.33 -8.80
C ARG A 104 -13.31 1.52 -8.36
N SER A 105 -14.14 1.29 -7.35
CA SER A 105 -14.86 2.35 -6.64
C SER A 105 -14.31 2.47 -5.23
N GLY A 106 -14.19 3.71 -4.75
CA GLY A 106 -13.76 4.01 -3.39
C GLY A 106 -14.69 5.03 -2.76
N SER A 107 -15.04 4.82 -1.50
CA SER A 107 -15.81 5.79 -0.72
C SER A 107 -14.90 6.91 -0.18
N ARG A 108 -15.50 8.03 0.20
CA ARG A 108 -14.81 9.14 0.88
C ARG A 108 -13.98 8.65 2.07
N GLY A 109 -12.69 9.00 2.06
CA GLY A 109 -11.75 8.68 3.13
C GLY A 109 -11.25 7.23 3.12
N GLN A 110 -11.67 6.41 2.15
CA GLN A 110 -11.18 5.05 1.97
C GLN A 110 -9.86 5.05 1.17
N THR A 111 -8.89 4.27 1.64
CA THR A 111 -7.73 3.91 0.82
C THR A 111 -8.10 2.71 -0.07
N VAL A 112 -7.98 2.89 -1.38
CA VAL A 112 -8.12 1.82 -2.37
C VAL A 112 -6.75 1.54 -2.96
N THR A 113 -6.46 0.27 -3.17
CA THR A 113 -5.16 -0.22 -3.60
C THR A 113 -5.31 -1.10 -4.82
N GLU A 114 -4.41 -0.95 -5.78
CA GLU A 114 -4.20 -1.91 -6.88
C GLU A 114 -2.74 -2.36 -6.86
N SER A 115 -2.51 -3.67 -6.89
CA SER A 115 -1.18 -4.27 -6.92
C SER A 115 -1.03 -5.25 -8.08
N SER A 116 0.19 -5.41 -8.57
CA SER A 116 0.52 -6.39 -9.61
C SER A 116 1.91 -6.95 -9.42
N ALA A 117 2.08 -8.24 -9.70
CA ALA A 117 3.39 -8.82 -9.90
C ALA A 117 4.02 -8.29 -11.19
N VAL A 118 5.34 -8.12 -11.17
CA VAL A 118 6.16 -7.69 -12.31
C VAL A 118 7.23 -8.75 -12.57
N GLY A 119 8.07 -9.05 -11.59
CA GLY A 119 9.11 -10.08 -11.66
C GLY A 119 10.18 -9.82 -12.74
N LEU A 120 10.53 -8.56 -12.98
CA LEU A 120 11.46 -8.16 -14.04
C LEU A 120 12.58 -7.25 -13.52
N SER A 121 13.72 -7.32 -14.19
CA SER A 121 14.84 -6.40 -13.96
C SER A 121 14.79 -5.23 -14.94
N PHE A 122 15.04 -4.03 -14.44
CA PHE A 122 15.03 -2.80 -15.21
C PHE A 122 16.41 -2.16 -15.28
N ALA A 123 16.65 -1.30 -16.27
CA ALA A 123 17.91 -0.57 -16.35
C ALA A 123 18.05 0.41 -15.17
N ASN A 124 19.30 0.74 -14.82
CA ASN A 124 19.55 1.80 -13.83
C ASN A 124 18.94 3.12 -14.31
N ASN A 125 18.35 3.87 -13.38
CA ASN A 125 17.60 5.11 -13.63
C ASN A 125 16.27 4.94 -14.42
N THR A 126 15.69 3.74 -14.43
CA THR A 126 14.36 3.54 -15.04
C THR A 126 13.28 4.25 -14.22
N LYS A 127 12.47 5.08 -14.88
CA LYS A 127 11.33 5.74 -14.22
C LYS A 127 10.15 4.79 -14.11
N ALA A 128 9.59 4.67 -12.92
CA ALA A 128 8.40 3.90 -12.62
C ALA A 128 7.34 4.82 -12.03
N CYS A 129 6.12 4.77 -12.55
CA CYS A 129 5.06 5.65 -12.10
C CYS A 129 3.71 4.94 -12.07
N GLY A 130 2.87 5.31 -11.10
CA GLY A 130 1.48 4.87 -11.00
C GLY A 130 0.54 6.04 -10.76
N TRP A 131 -0.66 5.98 -11.35
CA TRP A 131 -1.69 7.00 -11.19
C TRP A 131 -3.10 6.42 -11.36
N TRP A 132 -4.10 7.26 -11.08
CA TRP A 132 -5.52 6.98 -11.33
C TRP A 132 -6.07 8.04 -12.29
N HIS A 133 -6.77 7.63 -13.35
CA HIS A 133 -7.05 8.48 -14.53
C HIS A 133 -8.02 9.63 -14.30
N LYS A 134 -9.08 9.40 -13.52
CA LYS A 134 -10.14 10.40 -13.29
C LYS A 134 -9.67 11.57 -12.42
N PHE A 135 -8.51 11.47 -11.78
CA PHE A 135 -8.01 12.48 -10.85
C PHE A 135 -6.90 13.31 -11.50
N PRO A 136 -6.98 14.65 -11.43
CA PRO A 136 -6.14 15.53 -12.23
C PRO A 136 -4.66 15.36 -11.87
N GLY A 137 -3.91 14.72 -12.77
CA GLY A 137 -2.45 14.79 -12.86
C GLY A 137 -1.63 14.23 -11.69
N LEU A 138 -2.28 13.63 -10.68
CA LEU A 138 -1.60 13.05 -9.52
C LEU A 138 -0.99 11.69 -9.89
N LYS A 139 0.25 11.76 -10.40
CA LYS A 139 1.09 10.62 -10.71
C LYS A 139 2.21 10.47 -9.67
N GLY A 140 2.20 9.36 -8.94
CA GLY A 140 3.30 8.96 -8.08
C GLY A 140 4.40 8.37 -8.95
N CYS A 141 5.58 8.97 -8.94
CA CYS A 141 6.73 8.50 -9.72
C CYS A 141 7.94 8.28 -8.83
N ILE A 142 8.73 7.27 -9.18
CA ILE A 142 10.03 6.96 -8.59
C ILE A 142 11.02 6.59 -9.69
N THR A 143 12.30 6.57 -9.35
CA THR A 143 13.36 6.12 -10.24
C THR A 143 14.00 4.88 -9.63
N ILE A 144 14.00 3.77 -10.38
CA ILE A 144 14.67 2.53 -10.01
C ILE A 144 16.18 2.75 -10.18
N HIS A 145 16.95 2.50 -9.12
CA HIS A 145 18.40 2.61 -9.14
C HIS A 145 19.08 1.37 -8.54
N SER A 146 20.33 1.11 -8.94
CA SER A 146 21.13 -0.04 -8.50
C SER A 146 21.62 0.08 -7.06
#